data_AF-A0A7K0E8P6-F1
#
_entry.id   AF-A0A7K0E8P6-F1
#
_cell.length_a   1.000
_cell.length_b   1.000
_cell.length_c   1.000
_cell.angle_alpha   90.00
_cell.angle_beta   90.00
_cell.angle_gamma   90.00
#
_symmetry.space_group_name_H-M   'P 1'
#
loop_
_entity.id
_entity.type
_entity.pdbx_description
1 polymer ?
#
loop_
_entity_poly.entity_id
_entity_poly.type
_entity_poly.pdbx_seq_one_letter_code
_entity_poly.pdbx_strand_id
1 'polypeptide(L)' 'MKTKRNKLLAVIDVLAILLFAATFSPYVMPSGKVEPYIMGVSYTMFMGFLVSVLFVVLAFLVSLVNKEKEHAD' A
#
# COMPACT_ATOMS: atom_id res chain seq x y z
N MET A 1 -23.38 -6.14 -11.41
CA MET A 1 -22.11 -6.51 -10.72
C MET A 1 -20.84 -5.90 -11.34
N LYS A 2 -20.69 -5.81 -12.67
CA LYS A 2 -19.48 -5.25 -13.32
C LYS A 2 -19.07 -3.83 -12.86
N THR A 3 -20.05 -2.94 -12.63
CA THR A 3 -19.81 -1.55 -12.18
C THR A 3 -19.34 -1.43 -10.74
N LYS A 4 -19.84 -2.26 -9.81
CA LYS A 4 -19.37 -2.27 -8.41
C LYS A 4 -17.91 -2.73 -8.32
N ARG A 5 -17.54 -3.78 -9.07
CA ARG A 5 -16.16 -4.26 -9.15
C ARG A 5 -15.21 -3.23 -9.74
N ASN A 6 -15.57 -2.60 -10.87
CA ASN A 6 -14.72 -1.55 -11.45
C ASN A 6 -14.53 -0.38 -10.49
N LYS A 7 -15.57 0.00 -9.73
CA LYS A 7 -15.42 0.99 -8.66
C LYS A 7 -14.47 0.52 -7.56
N LEU A 8 -14.55 -0.76 -7.16
CA LEU A 8 -13.69 -1.31 -6.11
C LEU A 8 -12.22 -1.40 -6.55
N LEU A 9 -11.94 -1.82 -7.79
CA LEU A 9 -10.61 -1.78 -8.38
C LEU A 9 -10.08 -0.34 -8.46
N ALA A 10 -10.90 0.61 -8.92
CA ALA A 10 -10.51 2.01 -8.96
C ALA A 10 -10.19 2.58 -7.56
N VAL A 11 -10.92 2.17 -6.52
CA VAL A 11 -10.61 2.56 -5.13
C VAL A 11 -9.25 1.99 -4.70
N ILE A 12 -8.97 0.71 -5.01
CA ILE A 12 -7.68 0.09 -4.68
C ILE A 12 -6.52 0.79 -5.41
N ASP A 13 -6.70 1.11 -6.69
CA ASP A 13 -5.70 1.83 -7.49
C ASP A 13 -5.43 3.23 -6.92
N VAL A 14 -6.49 3.97 -6.56
CA VAL A 14 -6.35 5.28 -5.91
C VAL A 14 -5.61 5.17 -4.58
N LEU A 15 -5.92 4.16 -3.76
CA LEU A 15 -5.22 3.92 -2.50
C LEU A 15 -3.74 3.58 -2.72
N ALA A 16 -3.41 2.80 -3.75
CA ALA A 16 -2.02 2.49 -4.10
C ALA A 16 -1.25 3.74 -4.53
N ILE A 17 -1.86 4.60 -5.35
CA ILE A 17 -1.26 5.87 -5.78
C ILE A 17 -1.06 6.82 -4.59
N LEU A 18 -2.04 6.91 -3.69
CA LEU A 18 -1.91 7.74 -2.48
C LEU A 18 -0.82 7.22 -1.55
N LEU A 19 -0.72 5.90 -1.37
CA LEU A 19 0.34 5.28 -0.59
C LEU A 19 1.71 5.54 -1.20
N PHE A 20 1.84 5.44 -2.52
CA PHE A 20 3.05 5.79 -3.25
C PHE A 20 3.46 7.25 -2.99
N ALA A 21 2.53 8.19 -3.16
CA ALA A 21 2.80 9.61 -2.90
C ALA A 21 3.18 9.86 -1.42
N ALA A 22 2.48 9.21 -0.48
CA ALA A 22 2.75 9.32 0.95
C ALA A 22 4.13 8.76 1.33
N THR A 23 4.69 7.83 0.57
CA THR A 23 6.01 7.24 0.82
C THR A 23 7.13 8.29 0.78
N PHE A 24 7.02 9.26 -0.14
CA PHE A 24 7.96 10.37 -0.26
C PHE A 24 7.58 11.58 0.60
N SER A 25 6.51 11.48 1.40
CA SER A 25 6.13 12.54 2.30
C SER A 25 7.13 12.64 3.47
N PRO A 26 7.35 13.83 4.04
CA PRO A 26 8.20 14.02 5.21
C PRO A 26 7.77 13.19 6.44
N TYR A 27 6.53 12.70 6.46
CA TYR A 27 5.99 11.86 7.53
C TYR A 27 6.56 10.44 7.50
N VAL A 28 6.75 9.90 6.29
CA VAL A 28 7.32 8.56 6.06
C VAL A 28 8.83 8.62 5.91
N MET A 29 9.34 9.64 5.21
CA MET A 29 10.75 9.88 4.99
C MET A 29 11.15 11.27 5.50
N PRO A 30 11.43 11.40 6.82
CA PRO A 30 11.94 12.64 7.38
C PRO A 30 13.28 13.01 6.75
N SER A 31 13.41 14.24 6.25
CA SER A 31 14.67 14.73 5.69
C SER A 31 15.64 15.11 6.80
N GLY A 32 16.85 14.54 6.78
CA GLY A 32 17.98 15.04 7.56
C GLY A 32 18.13 14.53 9.00
N LYS A 33 17.32 13.55 9.44
CA LYS A 33 17.53 12.85 10.72
C LYS A 33 17.24 11.34 10.59
N VAL A 34 18.17 10.50 11.06
CA VAL A 34 18.01 9.03 11.14
C VAL A 34 17.33 8.62 12.46
N GLU A 35 17.27 9.54 13.41
CA GLU A 35 16.57 9.39 14.67
C GLU A 35 15.05 9.64 14.49
N PRO A 36 14.18 8.94 15.23
CA PRO A 36 14.49 8.01 16.31
C PRO A 36 14.82 6.59 15.82
N TYR A 37 15.71 5.91 16.55
CA TYR A 37 15.89 4.48 16.43
C TYR A 37 14.88 3.77 17.31
N ILE A 38 14.10 2.87 16.72
CA ILE A 38 13.16 2.00 17.44
C ILE A 38 13.82 0.63 17.49
N MET A 39 14.04 0.06 18.68
CA MET A 39 14.66 -1.27 18.82
C MET A 39 16.00 -1.45 18.05
N GLY A 40 16.79 -0.37 17.93
CA GLY A 40 18.07 -0.41 17.19
C GLY A 40 17.97 -0.28 15.67
N VAL A 41 16.76 -0.11 15.11
CA VAL A 41 16.51 0.07 13.68
C VAL A 41 15.93 1.47 13.43
N SER A 42 16.32 2.12 12.33
CA SER A 42 15.85 3.47 12.04
C SER A 42 14.35 3.50 11.76
N TYR A 43 13.68 4.56 12.19
CA TYR A 43 12.25 4.78 11.90
C TYR A 43 11.91 4.63 10.42
N THR A 44 12.76 5.18 9.53
CA THR A 44 12.59 5.09 8.07
C THR A 44 12.59 3.64 7.58
N MET A 45 13.37 2.75 8.20
CA MET A 45 13.41 1.34 7.82
C MET A 45 12.11 0.61 8.21
N PHE A 46 11.56 0.86 9.41
CA PHE A 46 10.24 0.34 9.78
C PHE A 46 9.13 0.88 8.90
N MET A 47 9.16 2.18 8.62
CA MET A 47 8.16 2.80 7.75
C MET A 47 8.24 2.29 6.32
N GLY A 48 9.45 2.10 5.77
CA GLY A 48 9.65 1.47 4.47
C GLY A 48 9.16 0.02 4.43
N PHE A 49 9.38 -0.74 5.49
CA PHE A 49 8.85 -2.09 5.63
C PHE A 49 7.31 -2.09 5.67
N LEU A 50 6.71 -1.22 6.48
CA LEU A 50 5.25 -1.08 6.57
C LEU A 50 4.64 -0.71 5.22
N VAL A 51 5.21 0.26 4.51
CA VAL A 51 4.78 0.64 3.15
C VAL A 51 4.85 -0.55 2.20
N SER A 52 5.92 -1.34 2.25
CA SER A 52 6.07 -2.54 1.42
C SER A 52 4.98 -3.59 1.71
N VAL A 53 4.69 -3.84 2.99
CA VAL A 53 3.60 -4.74 3.41
C VAL A 53 2.25 -4.23 2.89
N LEU A 54 1.98 -2.93 3.00
CA LEU A 54 0.74 -2.33 2.51
C LEU A 54 0.58 -2.51 1.00
N PHE A 55 1.64 -2.34 0.20
CA PHE A 55 1.59 -2.62 -1.24
C PHE A 55 1.28 -4.09 -1.54
N VAL A 56 1.87 -5.03 -0.80
CA VAL A 56 1.57 -6.47 -0.95
C VAL A 56 0.10 -6.75 -0.63
N VAL A 57 -0.45 -6.14 0.43
CA VAL A 57 -1.88 -6.28 0.78
C VAL A 57 -2.77 -5.72 -0.33
N LEU A 58 -2.46 -4.55 -0.87
CA LEU A 58 -3.22 -3.97 -1.99
C LEU A 58 -3.18 -4.86 -3.23
N ALA A 59 -2.00 -5.39 -3.59
CA ALA A 59 -1.85 -6.32 -4.70
C ALA A 59 -2.63 -7.63 -4.47
N PHE A 60 -2.63 -8.14 -3.24
CA PHE A 60 -3.42 -9.31 -2.85
C PHE A 60 -4.93 -9.05 -2.98
N LEU A 61 -5.41 -7.87 -2.57
CA LEU A 61 -6.82 -7.48 -2.74
C LEU A 61 -7.22 -7.42 -4.23
N VAL A 62 -6.36 -6.88 -5.10
CA VAL A 62 -6.60 -6.92 -6.56
C VAL A 62 -6.67 -8.36 -7.06
N SER A 63 -5.76 -9.23 -6.62
CA SER A 63 -5.76 -10.65 -6.98
C SER A 63 -7.07 -11.34 -6.55
N LEU A 64 -7.54 -11.09 -5.34
CA LEU A 64 -8.79 -11.66 -4.81
C LEU A 64 -10.00 -11.22 -5.63
N VAL A 65 -10.10 -9.92 -5.94
CA VAL A 65 -11.18 -9.33 -6.75
C VAL A 65 -11.16 -9.85 -8.19
N ASN A 66 -9.98 -10.15 -8.73
CA ASN A 66 -9.85 -10.75 -10.06
C ASN A 66 -10.18 -12.25 -10.06
N LYS A 67 -9.78 -13.00 -9.02
CA LYS A 67 -10.07 -14.43 -8.89
C LYS A 67 -11.55 -14.73 -8.69
N GLU A 68 -12.30 -13.80 -8.07
CA GLU A 68 -13.77 -13.88 -7.98
C GLU A 68 -14.44 -13.99 -9.37
N LYS A 69 -13.81 -13.52 -10.45
CA LYS A 69 -14.34 -13.70 -11.81
C LYS A 69 -14.16 -15.12 -12.36
N GLU A 70 -13.07 -15.80 -12.01
CA GLU A 70 -12.73 -17.10 -12.62
C GLU A 70 -13.60 -18.25 -12.13
N HIS A 71 -14.32 -18.08 -11.01
CA HIS A 71 -15.18 -19.11 -10.43
C HIS A 71 -16.69 -18.81 -10.55
N ALA A 72 -17.07 -17.79 -11.34
CA ALA A 72 -18.45 -17.36 -11.51
C ALA A 72 -19.08 -17.75 -12.86
N ASP A 73 -18.38 -18.54 -13.68
CA ASP A 73 -18.86 -19.14 -14.92
C ASP A 73 -19.09 -20.65 -14.74
#